data_AF-A0A838J8P8-F1
#
_entry.id   AF-A0A838J8P8-F1
#
_cell.length_a   1.000
_cell.length_b   1.000
_cell.length_c   1.000
_cell.angle_alpha   90.00
_cell.angle_beta   90.00
_cell.angle_gamma   90.00
#
_symmetry.space_group_name_H-M   'P 1'
#
loop_
_entity.id
_entity.type
_entity.pdbx_description
1 polymer ?
#
loop_
_entity_poly.entity_id
_entity_poly.type
_entity_poly.pdbx_seq_one_letter_code
_entity_poly.pdbx_strand_id
1 'polypeptide(L)'
;MPRMNVGRQYYTAKEVKEKLGITQGELNTFIRNGTLKPETPPGKKQGVYKRTAVDQLVRERQAFMTMPQKTSSVFSKATKEDIKATVEITRVLFGLRESPELTEARRLAWFDKSQEIFYVLKSEEQVVGYALMLPLKPEKIEKILSGEEYSQEIAASEIEDFIPGKPLHIYLMGVGIIPGVSHYEKRSYGARLVAGMMKVLIDLGKRGIIIDTFAARSDTPDGIRLLKHGFTEISTTTYARNFTIKVKESGIPFIQEYKQALRESGKMPPDWI
;
A
#
# COMPACT_ATOMS: atom_id res chain seq x y z
N MET A 1 -30.28 -17.26 31.14
CA MET A 1 -29.16 -16.60 30.42
C MET A 1 -29.40 -15.10 30.37
N PRO A 2 -28.41 -14.24 30.68
CA PRO A 2 -28.58 -12.78 30.66
C PRO A 2 -28.84 -12.27 29.23
N ARG A 3 -29.87 -11.45 29.03
CA ARG A 3 -30.11 -10.75 27.74
C ARG A 3 -29.00 -9.70 27.54
N MET A 4 -28.17 -9.86 26.50
CA MET A 4 -27.24 -8.80 26.07
C MET A 4 -28.02 -7.54 25.68
N ASN A 5 -27.69 -6.40 26.29
CA ASN A 5 -28.31 -5.13 25.99
C ASN A 5 -27.61 -4.48 24.78
N VAL A 6 -28.00 -4.95 23.58
CA VAL A 6 -27.35 -4.65 22.29
C VAL A 6 -27.19 -3.15 22.02
N GLY A 7 -28.10 -2.30 22.51
CA GLY A 7 -28.09 -0.86 22.21
C GLY A 7 -27.05 -0.02 22.96
N ARG A 8 -26.52 -0.47 24.11
CA ARG A 8 -25.58 0.34 24.90
C ARG A 8 -24.10 0.05 24.60
N GLN A 9 -23.76 -1.19 24.28
CA GLN A 9 -22.37 -1.63 24.20
C GLN A 9 -21.89 -1.95 22.77
N TYR A 10 -22.81 -2.05 21.82
CA TYR A 10 -22.50 -2.47 20.46
C TYR A 10 -23.10 -1.54 19.41
N TYR A 11 -22.53 -1.59 18.21
CA TYR A 11 -23.10 -1.05 16.98
C TYR A 11 -23.46 -2.18 16.02
N THR A 12 -24.53 -1.99 15.26
CA THR A 12 -24.87 -2.80 14.10
C THR A 12 -23.94 -2.48 12.93
N ALA A 13 -23.87 -3.37 11.93
CA ALA A 13 -23.10 -3.12 10.70
C ALA A 13 -23.52 -1.82 9.98
N LYS A 14 -24.80 -1.44 10.07
CA LYS A 14 -25.30 -0.19 9.49
C LYS A 14 -24.70 1.03 10.20
N GLU A 15 -24.79 1.06 11.53
CA GLU A 15 -24.25 2.17 12.35
C GLU A 15 -22.74 2.30 12.21
N VAL A 16 -22.00 1.19 12.11
CA VAL A 16 -20.54 1.23 11.88
C VAL A 16 -20.19 1.89 10.55
N LYS A 17 -20.90 1.53 9.47
CA LYS A 17 -20.67 2.13 8.15
C LYS A 17 -20.99 3.62 8.14
N GLU A 18 -22.09 4.02 8.76
CA GLU A 18 -22.49 5.42 8.88
C GLU A 18 -21.47 6.23 9.71
N LYS A 19 -21.04 5.70 10.87
CA LYS A 19 -20.07 6.38 11.75
C LYS A 19 -18.70 6.53 11.12
N LEU A 20 -18.21 5.51 10.43
CA LEU A 20 -16.89 5.54 9.81
C LEU A 20 -16.92 6.18 8.42
N GLY A 21 -18.10 6.39 7.82
CA GLY A 21 -18.23 6.87 6.44
C GLY A 21 -17.65 5.88 5.43
N ILE A 22 -17.95 4.59 5.57
CA ILE A 22 -17.37 3.51 4.76
C ILE A 22 -18.43 2.65 4.06
N THR A 23 -18.02 2.03 2.97
CA THR A 23 -18.80 1.04 2.22
C THR A 23 -18.85 -0.31 2.93
N GLN A 24 -19.74 -1.21 2.46
CA GLN A 24 -19.78 -2.59 2.97
C GLN A 24 -18.49 -3.37 2.68
N GLY A 25 -17.86 -3.12 1.53
CA GLY A 25 -16.59 -3.76 1.16
C GLY A 25 -15.47 -3.40 2.13
N GLU A 26 -15.34 -2.12 2.48
CA GLU A 26 -14.37 -1.64 3.48
C GLU A 26 -14.64 -2.20 4.87
N LEU A 27 -15.91 -2.29 5.30
CA LEU A 27 -16.26 -2.95 6.55
C LEU A 27 -15.82 -4.42 6.54
N ASN A 28 -16.05 -5.14 5.44
CA ASN A 28 -15.60 -6.53 5.31
C ASN A 28 -14.07 -6.66 5.34
N THR A 29 -13.34 -5.68 4.77
CA THR A 29 -11.89 -5.61 4.90
C THR A 29 -11.48 -5.45 6.36
N PHE A 30 -12.08 -4.53 7.12
CA PHE A 30 -11.84 -4.39 8.57
C PHE A 30 -12.16 -5.64 9.38
N ILE A 31 -13.13 -6.45 8.95
CA ILE A 31 -13.42 -7.72 9.60
C ILE A 31 -12.35 -8.75 9.26
N ARG A 32 -12.01 -8.90 7.98
CA ARG A 32 -11.06 -9.87 7.47
C ARG A 32 -9.65 -9.66 8.01
N ASN A 33 -9.26 -8.42 8.25
CA ASN A 33 -7.96 -8.08 8.82
C ASN A 33 -7.95 -8.02 10.36
N GLY A 34 -9.09 -8.26 11.02
CA GLY A 34 -9.19 -8.30 12.47
C GLY A 34 -9.25 -6.93 13.15
N THR A 35 -9.26 -5.82 12.38
CA THR A 35 -9.44 -4.46 12.90
C THR A 35 -10.78 -4.32 13.65
N LEU A 36 -11.83 -4.92 13.10
CA LEU A 36 -13.14 -5.03 13.72
C LEU A 36 -13.52 -6.50 13.87
N LYS A 37 -13.86 -6.93 15.09
CA LYS A 37 -14.32 -8.30 15.33
C LYS A 37 -15.84 -8.30 15.49
N PRO A 38 -16.60 -8.95 14.60
CA PRO A 38 -18.04 -9.11 14.77
C PRO A 38 -18.32 -10.11 15.90
N GLU A 39 -19.20 -9.74 16.81
CA GLU A 39 -19.72 -10.64 17.85
C GLU A 39 -21.17 -10.98 17.52
N THR A 40 -21.54 -12.25 17.60
CA THR A 40 -22.92 -12.68 17.32
C THR A 40 -23.62 -12.98 18.64
N PRO A 41 -24.56 -12.13 19.11
CA PRO A 41 -25.25 -12.38 20.36
C PRO A 41 -26.08 -13.67 20.31
N PRO A 42 -26.27 -14.37 21.44
CA PRO A 42 -27.09 -15.58 21.48
C PRO A 42 -28.48 -15.36 20.87
N GLY A 43 -28.86 -16.20 19.91
CA GLY A 43 -30.17 -16.13 19.24
C GLY A 43 -30.29 -15.07 18.14
N LYS A 44 -29.19 -14.42 17.72
CA LYS A 44 -29.17 -13.51 16.58
C LYS A 44 -28.39 -14.11 15.41
N LYS A 45 -28.80 -13.78 14.19
CA LYS A 45 -28.11 -14.17 12.94
C LYS A 45 -27.10 -13.11 12.45
N GLN A 46 -27.20 -11.89 12.97
CA GLN A 46 -26.38 -10.75 12.54
C GLN A 46 -25.34 -10.43 13.61
N GLY A 47 -24.08 -10.24 13.17
CA GLY A 47 -23.00 -9.78 14.03
C GLY A 47 -23.13 -8.29 14.39
N VAL A 48 -22.64 -7.94 15.57
CA VAL A 48 -22.54 -6.58 16.10
C VAL A 48 -21.08 -6.27 16.47
N TYR A 49 -20.74 -5.00 16.64
CA TYR A 49 -19.35 -4.55 16.84
C TYR A 49 -19.24 -3.77 18.14
N LYS A 50 -18.19 -4.01 18.94
CA LYS A 50 -17.99 -3.26 20.19
C LYS A 50 -17.93 -1.76 19.91
N ARG A 51 -18.77 -1.01 20.62
CA ARG A 51 -18.85 0.45 20.50
C ARG A 51 -17.49 1.12 20.72
N THR A 52 -16.73 0.65 21.71
CA THR A 52 -15.39 1.16 22.03
C THR A 52 -14.39 1.00 20.88
N ALA A 53 -14.38 -0.15 20.18
CA ALA A 53 -13.48 -0.37 19.05
C ALA A 53 -13.83 0.52 17.85
N VAL A 54 -15.12 0.68 17.56
CA VAL A 54 -15.60 1.53 16.47
C VAL A 54 -15.35 3.01 16.79
N ASP A 55 -15.68 3.47 17.99
CA ASP A 55 -15.46 4.86 18.38
C ASP A 55 -13.95 5.20 18.47
N GLN A 56 -13.10 4.22 18.81
CA GLN A 56 -11.64 4.38 18.71
C GLN A 56 -11.20 4.63 17.26
N LEU A 57 -11.68 3.83 16.30
CA LEU A 57 -11.40 4.04 14.87
C LEU A 57 -11.93 5.38 14.35
N VAL A 58 -13.11 5.81 14.82
CA VAL A 58 -13.66 7.13 14.50
C VAL A 58 -12.73 8.23 15.01
N ARG A 59 -12.28 8.15 16.27
CA ARG A 59 -11.34 9.12 16.85
C ARG A 59 -10.00 9.15 16.10
N GLU A 60 -9.45 7.98 15.77
CA GLU A 60 -8.22 7.88 14.98
C GLU A 60 -8.37 8.54 13.61
N ARG A 61 -9.52 8.37 12.94
CA ARG A 61 -9.82 9.05 11.68
C ARG A 61 -10.03 10.56 11.87
N GLN A 62 -10.76 10.98 12.89
CA GLN A 62 -11.07 12.39 13.11
C GLN A 62 -9.84 13.21 13.50
N ALA A 63 -8.99 12.68 14.39
CA ALA A 63 -7.72 13.30 14.78
C ALA A 63 -6.84 13.60 13.55
N PHE A 64 -7.00 12.79 12.51
CA PHE A 64 -6.30 12.92 11.26
C PHE A 64 -6.94 13.89 10.27
N MET A 65 -8.27 14.08 10.35
CA MET A 65 -9.03 15.04 9.55
C MET A 65 -8.85 16.50 10.00
N THR A 66 -8.57 16.73 11.27
CA THR A 66 -8.45 18.08 11.85
C THR A 66 -7.12 18.78 11.55
N MET A 67 -6.28 18.20 10.70
CA MET A 67 -4.98 18.78 10.35
C MET A 67 -5.14 19.90 9.29
N PRO A 68 -4.43 21.04 9.43
CA PRO A 68 -4.57 22.18 8.52
C PRO A 68 -4.33 21.81 7.05
N GLN A 69 -5.23 22.22 6.17
CA GLN A 69 -5.13 21.96 4.72
C GLN A 69 -4.32 23.07 4.03
N LYS A 70 -3.09 22.76 3.61
CA LYS A 70 -2.31 23.58 2.65
C LYS A 70 -1.79 22.73 1.48
N THR A 71 -1.63 23.38 0.32
CA THR A 71 -1.59 22.75 -1.01
C THR A 71 -0.19 22.38 -1.53
N SER A 72 0.90 22.70 -0.81
CA SER A 72 2.26 22.31 -1.21
C SER A 72 2.68 21.01 -0.55
N SER A 73 2.55 19.90 -1.28
CA SER A 73 3.19 18.63 -0.91
C SER A 73 4.46 18.35 -1.71
N VAL A 74 5.45 17.73 -1.07
CA VAL A 74 6.79 17.40 -1.60
C VAL A 74 6.97 15.89 -1.61
N PHE A 75 7.42 15.34 -2.73
CA PHE A 75 7.78 13.92 -2.85
C PHE A 75 9.27 13.74 -2.59
N SER A 76 9.65 12.77 -1.76
CA SER A 76 11.05 12.48 -1.44
C SER A 76 11.25 11.00 -1.09
N LYS A 77 12.52 10.57 -1.01
CA LYS A 77 12.89 9.36 -0.26
C LYS A 77 12.45 9.54 1.20
N ALA A 78 12.04 8.45 1.85
CA ALA A 78 11.71 8.47 3.26
C ALA A 78 12.97 8.64 4.11
N THR A 79 12.85 9.31 5.25
CA THR A 79 13.82 9.20 6.35
C THR A 79 13.43 8.09 7.31
N LYS A 80 14.30 7.77 8.28
CA LYS A 80 13.99 6.74 9.29
C LYS A 80 12.77 7.13 10.14
N GLU A 81 12.62 8.42 10.43
CA GLU A 81 11.52 8.99 11.20
C GLU A 81 10.17 8.88 10.46
N ASP A 82 10.20 8.91 9.12
CA ASP A 82 8.99 8.77 8.31
C ASP A 82 8.36 7.37 8.37
N ILE A 83 9.18 6.34 8.65
CA ILE A 83 8.74 4.93 8.60
C ILE A 83 7.54 4.70 9.52
N LYS A 84 7.57 5.26 10.73
CA LYS A 84 6.45 5.16 11.67
C LYS A 84 5.15 5.70 11.09
N ALA A 85 5.18 6.88 10.47
CA ALA A 85 4.01 7.45 9.82
C ALA A 85 3.50 6.57 8.66
N THR A 86 4.40 5.93 7.89
CA THR A 86 3.98 5.00 6.83
C THR A 86 3.27 3.76 7.40
N VAL A 87 3.69 3.25 8.57
CA VAL A 87 3.05 2.12 9.25
C VAL A 87 1.65 2.52 9.71
N GLU A 88 1.52 3.70 10.30
CA GLU A 88 0.22 4.23 10.75
C GLU A 88 -0.75 4.40 9.58
N ILE A 89 -0.33 5.01 8.47
CA ILE A 89 -1.16 5.12 7.26
C ILE A 89 -1.55 3.73 6.75
N THR A 90 -0.61 2.79 6.69
CA THR A 90 -0.88 1.40 6.26
C THR A 90 -1.94 0.74 7.15
N ARG A 91 -1.81 0.92 8.47
CA ARG A 91 -2.75 0.38 9.46
C ARG A 91 -4.16 0.87 9.22
N VAL A 92 -4.34 2.18 9.03
CA VAL A 92 -5.68 2.73 8.83
C VAL A 92 -6.26 2.35 7.47
N LEU A 93 -5.44 2.24 6.43
CA LEU A 93 -5.89 1.91 5.08
C LEU A 93 -6.22 0.43 4.88
N PHE A 94 -5.36 -0.46 5.35
CA PHE A 94 -5.43 -1.89 5.02
C PHE A 94 -5.82 -2.75 6.21
N GLY A 95 -5.79 -2.19 7.44
CA GLY A 95 -5.88 -2.88 8.71
C GLY A 95 -4.77 -3.93 8.87
N LEU A 96 -3.79 -3.62 9.71
CA LEU A 96 -2.72 -4.56 10.00
C LEU A 96 -3.25 -5.68 10.90
N ARG A 97 -2.95 -6.93 10.52
CA ARG A 97 -3.22 -8.11 11.35
C ARG A 97 -2.19 -8.25 12.49
N GLU A 98 -0.97 -7.76 12.24
CA GLU A 98 0.12 -7.77 13.21
C GLU A 98 0.02 -6.59 14.18
N SER A 99 0.73 -6.72 15.30
CA SER A 99 0.91 -5.59 16.22
C SER A 99 1.70 -4.48 15.52
N PRO A 100 1.34 -3.20 15.69
CA PRO A 100 2.02 -2.08 15.04
C PRO A 100 3.54 -2.06 15.30
N GLU A 101 3.97 -2.49 16.49
CA GLU A 101 5.38 -2.52 16.90
C GLU A 101 6.20 -3.52 16.07
N LEU A 102 5.64 -4.71 15.80
CA LEU A 102 6.29 -5.72 14.96
C LEU A 102 6.38 -5.25 13.50
N THR A 103 5.33 -4.58 13.02
CA THR A 103 5.34 -4.02 11.67
C THR A 103 6.35 -2.87 11.52
N GLU A 104 6.47 -1.99 12.52
CA GLU A 104 7.45 -0.89 12.50
C GLU A 104 8.88 -1.41 12.54
N ALA A 105 9.21 -2.31 13.48
CA ALA A 105 10.54 -2.92 13.56
C ALA A 105 10.95 -3.60 12.24
N ARG A 106 10.01 -4.31 11.61
CA ARG A 106 10.26 -4.96 10.31
C ARG A 106 10.51 -3.94 9.20
N ARG A 107 9.71 -2.88 9.11
CA ARG A 107 9.94 -1.82 8.10
C ARG A 107 11.23 -1.06 8.32
N LEU A 108 11.64 -0.84 9.57
CA LEU A 108 12.94 -0.27 9.89
C LEU A 108 14.07 -1.19 9.44
N ALA A 109 13.95 -2.51 9.65
CA ALA A 109 14.93 -3.48 9.13
C ALA A 109 15.00 -3.47 7.59
N TRP A 110 13.85 -3.34 6.90
CA TRP A 110 13.82 -3.17 5.45
C TRP A 110 14.49 -1.86 5.00
N PHE A 111 14.22 -0.75 5.70
CA PHE A 111 14.82 0.55 5.44
C PHE A 111 16.34 0.53 5.64
N ASP A 112 16.81 -0.09 6.72
CA ASP A 112 18.24 -0.24 7.02
C ASP A 112 18.93 -1.14 5.98
N LYS A 113 18.23 -2.11 5.38
CA LYS A 113 18.73 -2.90 4.24
C LYS A 113 18.81 -2.08 2.95
N SER A 114 17.77 -1.33 2.61
CA SER A 114 17.75 -0.50 1.40
C SER A 114 16.82 0.70 1.58
N GLN A 115 17.41 1.90 1.66
CA GLN A 115 16.64 3.15 1.79
C GLN A 115 15.88 3.50 0.50
N GLU A 116 16.24 2.89 -0.63
CA GLU A 116 15.64 3.16 -1.94
C GLU A 116 14.27 2.49 -2.13
N ILE A 117 13.77 1.76 -1.14
CA ILE A 117 12.47 1.09 -1.24
C ILE A 117 11.31 1.93 -0.70
N PHE A 118 11.60 2.98 0.09
CA PHE A 118 10.59 3.82 0.75
C PHE A 118 10.58 5.24 0.22
N TYR A 119 9.39 5.69 -0.20
CA TYR A 119 9.14 7.04 -0.64
C TYR A 119 7.93 7.62 0.07
N VAL A 120 7.97 8.92 0.34
CA VAL A 120 6.90 9.64 1.01
C VAL A 120 6.50 10.88 0.24
N LEU A 121 5.25 11.28 0.45
CA LEU A 121 4.73 12.58 0.09
C LEU A 121 4.48 13.33 1.41
N LYS A 122 5.16 14.45 1.61
CA LYS A 122 5.00 15.29 2.81
C LYS A 122 4.23 16.56 2.51
N SER A 123 3.41 17.02 3.43
CA SER A 123 2.76 18.33 3.42
C SER A 123 3.00 18.97 4.79
N GLU A 124 3.66 20.14 4.84
CA GLU A 124 4.05 20.79 6.11
C GLU A 124 4.80 19.83 7.06
N GLU A 125 5.83 19.14 6.55
CA GLU A 125 6.62 18.10 7.27
C GLU A 125 5.87 16.81 7.63
N GLN A 126 4.55 16.76 7.50
CA GLN A 126 3.76 15.57 7.78
C GLN A 126 3.70 14.64 6.56
N VAL A 127 3.95 13.35 6.77
CA VAL A 127 3.72 12.31 5.74
C VAL A 127 2.22 12.20 5.44
N VAL A 128 1.81 12.64 4.24
CA VAL A 128 0.44 12.55 3.71
C VAL A 128 0.25 11.38 2.74
N GLY A 129 1.33 10.71 2.35
CA GLY A 129 1.26 9.52 1.52
C GLY A 129 2.60 8.81 1.45
N TYR A 130 2.57 7.56 1.02
CA TYR A 130 3.79 6.76 0.87
C TYR A 130 3.67 5.77 -0.28
N ALA A 131 4.82 5.38 -0.82
CA ALA A 131 4.97 4.27 -1.75
C ALA A 131 6.11 3.36 -1.27
N LEU A 132 5.91 2.06 -1.37
CA LEU A 132 6.86 1.02 -0.98
C LEU A 132 7.05 0.04 -2.13
N MET A 133 8.28 -0.09 -2.61
CA MET A 133 8.65 -0.97 -3.71
C MET A 133 9.78 -1.92 -3.29
N LEU A 134 9.54 -3.22 -3.32
CA LEU A 134 10.49 -4.22 -2.85
C LEU A 134 11.12 -4.95 -4.04
N PRO A 135 12.43 -4.81 -4.30
CA PRO A 135 13.14 -5.70 -5.21
C PRO A 135 13.23 -7.10 -4.58
N LEU A 136 12.63 -8.09 -5.23
CA LEU A 136 12.52 -9.46 -4.75
C LEU A 136 12.82 -10.44 -5.88
N LYS A 137 13.18 -11.66 -5.49
CA LYS A 137 13.29 -12.78 -6.44
C LYS A 137 11.93 -13.11 -7.06
N PRO A 138 11.87 -13.54 -8.33
CA PRO A 138 10.63 -13.93 -9.01
C PRO A 138 9.78 -14.92 -8.22
N GLU A 139 10.41 -15.94 -7.64
CA GLU A 139 9.71 -17.02 -6.93
C GLU A 139 9.03 -16.49 -5.66
N LYS A 140 9.63 -15.49 -5.00
CA LYS A 140 9.04 -14.82 -3.84
C LYS A 140 7.80 -14.04 -4.26
N ILE A 141 7.86 -13.31 -5.37
CA ILE A 141 6.72 -12.56 -5.90
C ILE A 141 5.59 -13.52 -6.27
N GLU A 142 5.88 -14.63 -6.95
CA GLU A 142 4.88 -15.62 -7.33
C GLU A 142 4.12 -16.16 -6.11
N LYS A 143 4.83 -16.56 -5.06
CA LYS A 143 4.21 -17.03 -3.80
C LYS A 143 3.33 -15.99 -3.11
N ILE A 144 3.73 -14.71 -3.17
CA ILE A 144 2.92 -13.59 -2.65
C ILE A 144 1.64 -13.42 -3.47
N LEU A 145 1.73 -13.55 -4.80
CA LEU A 145 0.60 -13.43 -5.70
C LEU A 145 -0.35 -14.64 -5.62
N SER A 146 0.17 -15.86 -5.43
CA SER A 146 -0.63 -17.07 -5.22
C SER A 146 -1.25 -17.14 -3.81
N GLY A 147 -0.73 -16.34 -2.88
CA GLY A 147 -1.19 -16.32 -1.49
C GLY A 147 -0.60 -17.43 -0.62
N GLU A 148 0.44 -18.12 -1.09
CA GLU A 148 1.24 -19.05 -0.29
C GLU A 148 2.04 -18.34 0.79
N GLU A 149 2.49 -17.11 0.52
CA GLU A 149 3.23 -16.28 1.48
C GLU A 149 2.58 -14.88 1.61
N TYR A 150 2.71 -14.27 2.78
CA TYR A 150 2.21 -12.91 3.01
C TYR A 150 3.32 -11.88 2.81
N SER A 151 3.03 -10.81 2.06
CA SER A 151 4.00 -9.73 1.84
C SER A 151 4.45 -9.03 3.14
N GLN A 152 3.67 -9.17 4.20
CA GLN A 152 4.02 -8.64 5.52
C GLN A 152 5.18 -9.41 6.15
N GLU A 153 5.37 -10.69 5.79
CA GLU A 153 6.34 -11.61 6.40
C GLU A 153 7.71 -11.61 5.71
N ILE A 154 7.92 -10.75 4.71
CA ILE A 154 9.19 -10.65 3.97
C ILE A 154 10.31 -10.27 4.95
N ALA A 155 11.38 -11.07 4.98
CA ALA A 155 12.57 -10.75 5.76
C ALA A 155 13.45 -9.71 5.03
N ALA A 156 14.19 -8.89 5.78
CA ALA A 156 15.09 -7.90 5.18
C ALA A 156 16.15 -8.52 4.26
N SER A 157 16.64 -9.73 4.59
CA SER A 157 17.60 -10.47 3.76
C SER A 157 17.04 -10.94 2.41
N GLU A 158 15.72 -10.94 2.23
CA GLU A 158 15.06 -11.31 0.97
C GLU A 158 14.93 -10.12 0.01
N ILE A 159 15.19 -8.89 0.48
CA ILE A 159 15.18 -7.68 -0.34
C ILE A 159 16.51 -7.56 -1.08
N GLU A 160 16.45 -7.52 -2.41
CA GLU A 160 17.64 -7.40 -3.26
C GLU A 160 18.17 -5.95 -3.33
N ASP A 161 19.45 -5.81 -3.68
CA ASP A 161 20.07 -4.50 -3.86
C ASP A 161 19.85 -3.99 -5.30
N PHE A 162 19.74 -2.67 -5.46
CA PHE A 162 19.66 -2.03 -6.78
C PHE A 162 21.05 -1.97 -7.44
N ILE A 163 21.46 -3.09 -8.05
CA ILE A 163 22.77 -3.24 -8.68
C ILE A 163 22.69 -2.96 -10.20
N PRO A 164 23.46 -2.00 -10.75
CA PRO A 164 23.48 -1.74 -12.19
C PRO A 164 23.86 -2.96 -13.03
N GLY A 165 23.14 -3.18 -14.12
CA GLY A 165 23.36 -4.31 -15.02
C GLY A 165 22.82 -5.66 -14.53
N LYS A 166 22.27 -5.73 -13.30
CA LYS A 166 21.58 -6.93 -12.80
C LYS A 166 20.06 -6.74 -12.95
N PRO A 167 19.34 -7.66 -13.61
CA PRO A 167 17.88 -7.64 -13.65
C PRO A 167 17.25 -7.79 -12.26
N LEU A 168 16.16 -7.05 -12.03
CA LEU A 168 15.37 -7.06 -10.80
C LEU A 168 13.89 -7.19 -11.10
N HIS A 169 13.16 -7.77 -10.16
CA HIS A 169 11.69 -7.80 -10.17
C HIS A 169 11.18 -7.01 -8.96
N ILE A 170 10.27 -6.08 -9.21
CA ILE A 170 9.78 -5.14 -8.20
C ILE A 170 8.37 -5.52 -7.79
N TYR A 171 8.17 -5.82 -6.51
CA TYR A 171 6.85 -5.93 -5.91
C TYR A 171 6.43 -4.59 -5.28
N LEU A 172 5.41 -3.95 -5.85
CA LEU A 172 4.79 -2.75 -5.29
C LEU A 172 3.90 -3.16 -4.11
N MET A 173 4.50 -3.20 -2.92
CA MET A 173 3.84 -3.70 -1.72
C MET A 173 2.72 -2.76 -1.25
N GLY A 174 2.87 -1.45 -1.42
CA GLY A 174 1.84 -0.52 -0.97
C GLY A 174 2.02 0.89 -1.50
N VAL A 175 0.89 1.49 -1.88
CA VAL A 175 0.76 2.91 -2.17
C VAL A 175 -0.43 3.38 -1.37
N GLY A 176 -0.21 4.36 -0.49
CA GLY A 176 -1.23 4.83 0.44
C GLY A 176 -1.24 6.34 0.53
N ILE A 177 -2.43 6.91 0.53
CA ILE A 177 -2.66 8.31 0.90
C ILE A 177 -3.40 8.30 2.22
N ILE A 178 -3.02 9.23 3.09
CA ILE A 178 -3.69 9.57 4.34
C ILE A 178 -5.24 9.49 4.17
N PRO A 179 -5.97 8.70 4.99
CA PRO A 179 -7.44 8.78 5.06
C PRO A 179 -7.93 10.15 5.53
N GLY A 180 -9.24 10.41 5.50
CA GLY A 180 -9.83 11.62 6.09
C GLY A 180 -9.67 12.92 5.28
N VAL A 181 -8.76 12.98 4.30
CA VAL A 181 -8.69 14.13 3.37
C VAL A 181 -9.85 14.11 2.38
N SER A 182 -10.15 15.27 1.79
CA SER A 182 -11.19 15.37 0.76
C SER A 182 -10.86 14.52 -0.46
N HIS A 183 -11.87 14.15 -1.25
CA HIS A 183 -11.66 13.44 -2.52
C HIS A 183 -10.77 14.21 -3.50
N TYR A 184 -10.78 15.54 -3.45
CA TYR A 184 -9.92 16.38 -4.27
C TYR A 184 -8.45 16.25 -3.83
N GLU A 185 -8.18 16.41 -2.54
CA GLU A 185 -6.83 16.25 -1.97
C GLU A 185 -6.29 14.84 -2.17
N LYS A 186 -7.09 13.80 -1.92
CA LYS A 186 -6.68 12.41 -2.13
C LYS A 186 -6.20 12.18 -3.56
N ARG A 187 -6.92 12.72 -4.54
CA ARG A 187 -6.55 12.64 -5.97
C ARG A 187 -5.29 13.44 -6.26
N SER A 188 -5.19 14.66 -5.73
CA SER A 188 -4.00 15.52 -5.89
C SER A 188 -2.74 14.87 -5.32
N TYR A 189 -2.81 14.37 -4.08
CA TYR A 189 -1.71 13.64 -3.44
C TYR A 189 -1.38 12.35 -4.17
N GLY A 190 -2.38 11.55 -4.56
CA GLY A 190 -2.18 10.35 -5.35
C GLY A 190 -1.45 10.63 -6.66
N ALA A 191 -1.87 11.66 -7.41
CA ALA A 191 -1.23 12.07 -8.66
C ALA A 191 0.23 12.50 -8.45
N ARG A 192 0.51 13.30 -7.41
CA ARG A 192 1.88 13.73 -7.09
C ARG A 192 2.77 12.56 -6.67
N LEU A 193 2.25 11.64 -5.87
CA LEU A 193 2.97 10.45 -5.44
C LEU A 193 3.31 9.55 -6.64
N VAL A 194 2.36 9.29 -7.53
CA VAL A 194 2.58 8.52 -8.76
C VAL A 194 3.60 9.20 -9.68
N ALA A 195 3.48 10.52 -9.90
CA ALA A 195 4.43 11.27 -10.70
C ALA A 195 5.85 11.25 -10.10
N GLY A 196 5.97 11.33 -8.77
CA GLY A 196 7.24 11.18 -8.06
C GLY A 196 7.86 9.79 -8.27
N MET A 197 7.05 8.74 -8.14
CA MET A 197 7.49 7.38 -8.40
C MET A 197 7.95 7.17 -9.85
N MET A 198 7.26 7.74 -10.84
CA MET A 198 7.73 7.68 -12.24
C MET A 198 9.13 8.28 -12.41
N LYS A 199 9.40 9.43 -11.78
CA LYS A 199 10.73 10.06 -11.80
C LYS A 199 11.80 9.18 -11.16
N VAL A 200 11.47 8.51 -10.05
CA VAL A 200 12.35 7.53 -9.40
C VAL A 200 12.70 6.38 -10.34
N LEU A 201 11.70 5.82 -11.02
CA LEU A 201 11.93 4.72 -11.95
C LEU A 201 12.83 5.16 -13.11
N ILE A 202 12.60 6.33 -13.69
CA ILE A 202 13.46 6.89 -14.74
C ILE A 202 14.90 7.10 -14.22
N ASP A 203 15.07 7.59 -12.99
CA ASP A 203 16.39 7.72 -12.36
C ASP A 203 17.11 6.37 -12.19
N LEU A 204 16.38 5.32 -11.79
CA LEU A 204 16.92 3.96 -11.75
C LEU A 204 17.42 3.51 -13.14
N GLY A 205 16.67 3.84 -14.19
CA GLY A 205 17.08 3.61 -15.57
C GLY A 205 18.40 4.32 -15.91
N LYS A 206 18.52 5.62 -15.57
CA LYS A 206 19.76 6.39 -15.77
C LYS A 206 20.97 5.79 -15.05
N ARG A 207 20.74 5.18 -13.88
CA ARG A 207 21.77 4.48 -13.10
C ARG A 207 22.09 3.08 -13.62
N GLY A 208 21.41 2.62 -14.67
CA GLY A 208 21.63 1.31 -15.26
C GLY A 208 20.98 0.16 -14.49
N ILE A 209 19.99 0.45 -13.64
CA ILE A 209 19.21 -0.57 -12.96
C ILE A 209 18.20 -1.16 -13.95
N ILE A 210 18.27 -2.48 -14.15
CA ILE A 210 17.39 -3.21 -15.05
C ILE A 210 16.21 -3.74 -14.22
N ILE A 211 14.99 -3.37 -14.59
CA ILE A 211 13.76 -3.85 -13.96
C ILE A 211 13.00 -4.67 -15.00
N ASP A 212 12.93 -5.99 -14.81
CA ASP A 212 12.26 -6.88 -15.75
C ASP A 212 10.73 -6.83 -15.59
N THR A 213 10.26 -6.78 -14.34
CA THR A 213 8.84 -6.89 -14.02
C THR A 213 8.46 -6.02 -12.83
N PHE A 214 7.31 -5.36 -12.94
CA PHE A 214 6.57 -4.87 -11.77
C PHE A 214 5.42 -5.83 -11.46
N ALA A 215 5.22 -6.15 -10.19
CA ALA A 215 4.09 -6.90 -9.70
C ALA A 215 3.39 -6.12 -8.58
N ALA A 216 2.08 -6.22 -8.52
CA ALA A 216 1.27 -5.60 -7.48
C ALA A 216 0.03 -6.44 -7.20
N ARG A 217 -0.50 -6.31 -5.99
CA ARG A 217 -1.73 -6.96 -5.55
C ARG A 217 -2.62 -5.94 -4.88
N SER A 218 -3.92 -5.99 -5.16
CA SER A 218 -4.88 -5.08 -4.53
C SER A 218 -6.26 -5.70 -4.35
N ASP A 219 -6.87 -5.42 -3.20
CA ASP A 219 -8.26 -5.74 -2.86
C ASP A 219 -9.10 -4.48 -2.61
N THR A 220 -8.51 -3.29 -2.75
CA THR A 220 -9.20 -2.02 -2.54
C THR A 220 -9.71 -1.46 -3.88
N PRO A 221 -10.93 -0.88 -3.93
CA PRO A 221 -11.47 -0.33 -5.16
C PRO A 221 -10.56 0.73 -5.80
N ASP A 222 -9.93 1.58 -4.99
CA ASP A 222 -9.02 2.63 -5.49
C ASP A 222 -7.70 2.06 -6.01
N GLY A 223 -7.10 1.09 -5.31
CA GLY A 223 -5.89 0.42 -5.78
C GLY A 223 -6.10 -0.35 -7.07
N ILE A 224 -7.20 -1.09 -7.17
CA ILE A 224 -7.60 -1.79 -8.41
C ILE A 224 -7.77 -0.80 -9.56
N ARG A 225 -8.44 0.33 -9.32
CA ARG A 225 -8.66 1.36 -10.36
C ARG A 225 -7.33 1.97 -10.81
N LEU A 226 -6.44 2.29 -9.88
CA LEU A 226 -5.10 2.80 -10.16
C LEU A 226 -4.29 1.81 -11.01
N LEU A 227 -4.23 0.54 -10.59
CA LEU A 227 -3.43 -0.48 -11.29
C LEU A 227 -3.93 -0.75 -12.70
N LYS A 228 -5.25 -0.70 -12.94
CA LYS A 228 -5.84 -0.85 -14.29
C LYS A 228 -5.42 0.22 -15.29
N HIS A 229 -4.81 1.33 -14.87
CA HIS A 229 -4.32 2.37 -15.77
C HIS A 229 -2.92 2.09 -16.36
N GLY A 230 -2.29 0.97 -16.02
CA GLY A 230 -1.00 0.60 -16.62
C GLY A 230 -0.59 -0.85 -16.44
N PHE A 231 -1.12 -1.55 -15.45
CA PHE A 231 -0.82 -2.95 -15.23
C PHE A 231 -1.77 -3.85 -16.02
N THR A 232 -1.22 -4.99 -16.45
CA THR A 232 -2.03 -6.11 -16.93
C THR A 232 -2.49 -6.93 -15.73
N GLU A 233 -3.78 -7.13 -15.61
CA GLU A 233 -4.34 -8.03 -14.60
C GLU A 233 -4.09 -9.48 -14.98
N ILE A 234 -3.66 -10.29 -14.02
CA ILE A 234 -3.42 -11.72 -14.19
C ILE A 234 -4.37 -12.53 -13.30
N SER A 235 -4.47 -13.84 -13.58
CA SER A 235 -5.28 -14.75 -12.77
C SER A 235 -4.87 -14.71 -11.30
N THR A 236 -5.87 -14.82 -10.42
CA THR A 236 -5.67 -14.87 -8.98
C THR A 236 -6.36 -16.11 -8.41
N THR A 237 -5.72 -16.74 -7.44
CA THR A 237 -6.25 -17.82 -6.60
C THR A 237 -6.91 -17.29 -5.33
N THR A 238 -6.86 -15.97 -5.12
CA THR A 238 -7.34 -15.30 -3.91
C THR A 238 -8.40 -14.25 -4.25
N TYR A 239 -9.03 -13.66 -3.24
CA TYR A 239 -10.00 -12.56 -3.44
C TYR A 239 -9.36 -11.26 -3.92
N ALA A 240 -8.05 -11.09 -3.73
CA ALA A 240 -7.31 -9.92 -4.18
C ALA A 240 -6.90 -10.10 -5.64
N ARG A 241 -6.85 -9.01 -6.39
CA ARG A 241 -6.50 -9.03 -7.81
C ARG A 241 -5.01 -8.81 -7.97
N ASN A 242 -4.41 -9.56 -8.89
CA ASN A 242 -2.98 -9.54 -9.18
C ASN A 242 -2.73 -8.80 -10.48
N PHE A 243 -1.66 -8.02 -10.51
CA PHE A 243 -1.34 -7.10 -11.59
C PHE A 243 0.14 -7.14 -11.89
N THR A 244 0.52 -7.12 -13.16
CA THR A 244 1.92 -7.13 -13.60
C THR A 244 2.18 -6.17 -14.75
N ILE A 245 3.41 -5.67 -14.84
CA ILE A 245 3.97 -5.03 -16.03
C ILE A 245 5.24 -5.77 -16.39
N LYS A 246 5.30 -6.34 -17.60
CA LYS A 246 6.55 -6.81 -18.20
C LYS A 246 7.22 -5.64 -18.90
N VAL A 247 8.34 -5.15 -18.35
CA VAL A 247 8.90 -3.85 -18.73
C VAL A 247 9.41 -3.85 -20.17
N LYS A 248 10.07 -4.94 -20.57
CA LYS A 248 10.53 -5.17 -21.95
C LYS A 248 9.41 -4.95 -22.96
N GLU A 249 8.28 -5.64 -22.76
CA GLU A 249 7.12 -5.68 -23.67
C GLU A 249 6.21 -4.43 -23.54
N SER A 250 6.37 -3.62 -22.50
CA SER A 250 5.45 -2.54 -22.17
C SER A 250 5.58 -1.33 -23.10
N GLY A 251 4.44 -0.87 -23.62
CA GLY A 251 4.28 0.37 -24.39
C GLY A 251 3.94 1.61 -23.56
N ILE A 252 3.88 1.50 -22.23
CA ILE A 252 3.41 2.60 -21.36
C ILE A 252 4.40 3.79 -21.44
N PRO A 253 3.94 5.04 -21.61
CA PRO A 253 4.83 6.19 -21.85
C PRO A 253 5.99 6.32 -20.84
N PHE A 254 5.72 6.27 -19.53
CA PHE A 254 6.79 6.39 -18.53
C PHE A 254 7.77 5.20 -18.54
N ILE A 255 7.33 4.01 -18.98
CA ILE A 255 8.20 2.84 -19.16
C ILE A 255 9.10 3.03 -20.39
N GLN A 256 8.60 3.70 -21.43
CA GLN A 256 9.43 4.07 -22.59
C GLN A 256 10.49 5.10 -22.20
N GLU A 257 10.15 6.10 -21.37
CA GLU A 257 11.12 7.04 -20.81
C GLU A 257 12.18 6.33 -19.95
N TYR A 258 11.76 5.39 -19.10
CA TYR A 258 12.68 4.53 -18.33
C TYR A 258 13.60 3.72 -19.24
N LYS A 259 13.07 3.04 -20.28
CA LYS A 259 13.87 2.24 -21.22
C LYS A 259 14.87 3.10 -21.98
N GLN A 260 14.48 4.31 -22.38
CA GLN A 260 15.39 5.26 -23.01
C GLN A 260 16.51 5.68 -22.05
N ALA A 261 16.18 6.00 -20.79
CA ALA A 261 17.18 6.29 -19.78
C ALA A 261 18.14 5.12 -19.52
N LEU A 262 17.63 3.88 -19.51
CA LEU A 262 18.44 2.66 -19.38
C LEU A 262 19.34 2.40 -20.60
N ARG A 263 18.87 2.76 -21.80
CA ARG A 263 19.67 2.73 -23.03
C ARG A 263 20.84 3.71 -22.93
N GLU A 264 20.56 4.94 -22.52
CA GLU A 264 21.56 6.01 -22.34
C GLU A 264 22.61 5.67 -21.27
N SER A 265 22.24 4.88 -20.26
CA SER A 265 23.19 4.39 -19.26
C SER A 265 24.15 3.31 -19.79
N GLY A 266 23.93 2.79 -21.01
CA GLY A 266 24.72 1.70 -21.60
C GLY A 266 24.55 0.33 -20.91
N LYS A 267 23.48 0.15 -20.11
CA LYS A 267 23.21 -1.11 -19.38
C LYS A 267 21.96 -1.85 -19.89
N MET A 268 21.29 -1.33 -20.91
CA MET A 268 20.14 -2.01 -21.51
C MET A 268 20.54 -3.38 -22.09
N PRO A 269 19.82 -4.46 -21.76
CA PRO A 269 20.07 -5.77 -22.35
C PRO A 269 19.97 -5.74 -23.89
N PRO A 270 20.85 -6.45 -24.61
CA PRO A 270 20.82 -6.45 -26.08
C PRO A 270 19.50 -6.93 -26.69
N ASP A 271 18.80 -7.85 -26.02
CA ASP A 271 17.53 -8.41 -26.45
C ASP A 271 16.32 -7.48 -26.21
N TRP A 272 16.53 -6.29 -25.62
CA TRP A 272 15.51 -5.25 -25.45
C TRP A 272 15.57 -4.15 -26.52
N ILE A 273 16.64 -4.11 -27.33
CA ILE A 273 16.85 -3.14 -28.41
C ILE A 273 15.98 -3.50 -29.61
#